data_AF-S8BS09-F1
#
_entry.id   AF-S8BS09-F1
#
_cell.length_a   1.000
_cell.length_b   1.000
_cell.length_c   1.000
_cell.angle_alpha   90.00
_cell.angle_beta   90.00
_cell.angle_gamma   90.00
#
_symmetry.space_group_name_H-M   'P 1'
#
loop_
_entity.id
_entity.type
_entity.pdbx_description
1 polymer ?
#
loop_
_entity_poly.entity_id
_entity_poly.type
_entity_poly.pdbx_seq_one_letter_code
_entity_poly.pdbx_strand_id
1 'polypeptide(L)'
;MKLALIAAALPLFKVVSAFPSGGWKSGNNFDTLFFDATYDLIATPDQVVTNTSMPAPGEPGAKGRFRYGINVASQTICYHIELWGVTGDYQSPARTATHIHEAMKGKSGPPRIAFPNPVGDERYRKSRGCLTGPFKTGVLANGTDTGDGFILNKIVANPSIFFTDSHTKKYVPGVVRGQLSKGRGC
;
A
#
# COMPACT_ATOMS: atom_id res chain seq x y z
N MET A 1 -39.93 8.16 -60.14
CA MET A 1 -38.62 7.55 -59.80
C MET A 1 -38.36 7.80 -58.32
N LYS A 2 -38.59 6.81 -57.44
CA LYS A 2 -38.29 6.90 -56.00
C LYS A 2 -36.98 6.14 -55.76
N LEU A 3 -35.90 6.85 -55.48
CA LEU A 3 -34.66 6.24 -54.97
C LEU A 3 -34.84 5.96 -53.47
N ALA A 4 -34.67 4.70 -53.08
CA ALA A 4 -34.55 4.30 -51.69
C ALA A 4 -33.09 4.43 -51.24
N LEU A 5 -32.81 5.22 -50.21
CA LEU A 5 -31.53 5.17 -49.50
C LEU A 5 -31.55 3.99 -48.53
N ILE A 6 -30.63 3.05 -48.72
CA ILE A 6 -30.35 1.97 -47.77
C ILE A 6 -29.34 2.51 -46.76
N ALA A 7 -29.76 2.67 -45.50
CA ALA A 7 -28.88 2.97 -44.39
C ALA A 7 -28.15 1.68 -43.95
N ALA A 8 -26.84 1.62 -44.16
CA ALA A 8 -26.00 0.54 -43.64
C ALA A 8 -25.71 0.80 -42.15
N ALA A 9 -26.27 -0.03 -41.28
CA ALA A 9 -25.93 -0.04 -39.86
C ALA A 9 -24.59 -0.76 -39.66
N LEU A 10 -23.56 -0.04 -39.21
CA LEU A 10 -22.30 -0.62 -38.74
C LEU A 10 -22.52 -1.25 -37.35
N PRO A 11 -21.99 -2.45 -37.07
CA PRO A 11 -22.10 -3.03 -35.74
C PRO A 11 -21.16 -2.27 -34.78
N LEU A 12 -21.73 -1.79 -33.68
CA LEU A 12 -20.98 -1.31 -32.51
C LEU A 12 -20.15 -2.47 -31.95
N PHE A 13 -18.83 -2.41 -32.12
CA PHE A 13 -17.89 -3.24 -31.38
C PHE A 13 -18.01 -2.88 -29.89
N LYS A 14 -18.71 -3.72 -29.12
CA LYS A 14 -18.61 -3.71 -27.65
C LYS A 14 -17.22 -4.24 -27.29
N VAL A 15 -16.30 -3.36 -26.94
CA VAL A 15 -15.10 -3.73 -26.20
C VAL A 15 -15.55 -4.12 -24.80
N VAL A 16 -15.89 -5.40 -24.61
CA VAL A 16 -16.01 -5.98 -23.28
C VAL A 16 -14.59 -6.22 -22.80
N SER A 17 -14.03 -5.27 -22.05
CA SER A 17 -12.83 -5.55 -21.25
C SER A 17 -13.23 -6.55 -20.16
N ALA A 18 -13.11 -7.83 -20.47
CA ALA A 18 -13.18 -8.89 -19.48
C ALA A 18 -11.93 -8.79 -18.60
N PHE A 19 -11.95 -7.89 -17.62
CA PHE A 19 -11.08 -8.06 -16.47
C PHE A 19 -11.53 -9.34 -15.77
N PRO A 20 -10.67 -10.35 -15.61
CA PRO A 20 -11.05 -11.50 -14.83
C PRO A 20 -11.30 -11.04 -13.39
N SER A 21 -12.54 -11.16 -12.96
CA SER A 21 -13.00 -11.07 -11.58
C SER A 21 -12.45 -12.26 -10.78
N GLY A 22 -11.13 -12.32 -10.66
CA GLY A 22 -10.41 -13.32 -9.88
C GLY A 22 -10.51 -13.01 -8.40
N GLY A 23 -11.63 -13.40 -7.80
CA GLY A 23 -11.78 -13.43 -6.34
C GLY A 23 -10.67 -14.29 -5.71
N TRP A 24 -10.00 -13.72 -4.72
CA TRP A 24 -8.92 -14.31 -3.94
C TRP A 24 -9.37 -15.61 -3.26
N LYS A 25 -8.72 -16.74 -3.60
CA LYS A 25 -8.88 -18.00 -2.87
C LYS A 25 -7.90 -18.06 -1.69
N SER A 26 -8.41 -18.31 -0.50
CA SER A 26 -7.67 -18.49 0.75
C SER A 26 -6.56 -19.54 0.59
N GLY A 27 -5.33 -19.09 0.37
CA GLY A 27 -4.11 -19.89 0.29
C GLY A 27 -2.91 -18.96 0.40
N ASN A 28 -1.81 -19.46 0.96
CA ASN A 28 -0.62 -18.69 1.33
C ASN A 28 0.20 -18.13 0.14
N ASN A 29 -0.30 -18.20 -1.09
CA ASN A 29 0.43 -17.81 -2.29
C ASN A 29 0.04 -16.41 -2.73
N PHE A 30 0.95 -15.47 -2.48
CA PHE A 30 1.02 -14.20 -3.21
C PHE A 30 1.41 -14.41 -4.70
N ASP A 31 1.71 -15.64 -5.09
CA ASP A 31 2.40 -16.03 -6.33
C ASP A 31 1.49 -16.31 -7.54
N THR A 32 0.21 -15.92 -7.55
CA THR A 32 -0.67 -16.15 -8.73
C THR A 32 -1.48 -14.94 -9.19
N LEU A 33 -1.11 -13.74 -8.76
CA LEU A 33 -1.54 -12.50 -9.40
C LEU A 33 -0.34 -11.96 -10.18
N PHE A 34 -0.50 -11.77 -11.50
CA PHE A 34 0.50 -11.09 -12.33
C PHE A 34 0.70 -9.68 -11.78
N PHE A 35 1.78 -9.46 -11.04
CA PHE A 35 2.21 -8.16 -10.55
C PHE A 35 3.48 -7.77 -11.29
N ASP A 36 3.59 -6.49 -11.66
CA ASP A 36 4.84 -5.94 -12.20
C ASP A 36 5.98 -5.99 -11.17
N ALA A 37 5.64 -5.90 -9.87
CA ALA A 37 6.60 -6.06 -8.78
C ALA A 37 5.93 -6.61 -7.52
N THR A 38 6.66 -7.47 -6.79
CA THR A 38 6.26 -7.94 -5.46
C THR A 38 7.28 -7.60 -4.39
N TYR A 39 6.80 -7.35 -3.17
CA TYR A 39 7.61 -7.03 -2.00
C TYR A 39 7.15 -7.88 -0.81
N ASP A 40 8.10 -8.38 -0.03
CA ASP A 40 7.86 -9.07 1.23
C ASP A 40 8.94 -8.64 2.21
N LEU A 41 8.53 -7.89 3.23
CA LEU A 41 9.46 -7.30 4.20
C LEU A 41 8.95 -7.45 5.62
N ILE A 42 9.92 -7.49 6.54
CA ILE A 42 9.69 -7.52 7.98
C ILE A 42 9.91 -6.12 8.54
N ALA A 43 8.92 -5.62 9.26
CA ALA A 43 9.00 -4.40 10.04
C ALA A 43 9.24 -4.75 11.51
N THR A 44 10.16 -4.04 12.15
CA THR A 44 10.55 -4.29 13.54
C THR A 44 10.56 -3.00 14.37
N PRO A 45 10.51 -3.12 15.71
CA PRO A 45 10.43 -1.96 16.61
C PRO A 45 11.70 -1.10 16.63
N ASP A 46 12.86 -1.70 16.36
CA ASP A 46 14.19 -1.06 16.40
C ASP A 46 14.47 -0.16 15.18
N GLN A 47 13.64 -0.23 14.15
CA GLN A 47 13.78 0.59 12.94
C GLN A 47 13.00 1.90 13.00
N VAL A 48 12.21 2.13 14.05
CA VAL A 48 11.31 3.28 14.18
C VAL A 48 12.12 4.57 14.37
N VAL A 49 11.67 5.65 13.73
CA VAL A 49 12.26 6.98 13.86
C VAL A 49 11.16 8.03 14.07
N THR A 50 11.51 9.13 14.72
CA THR A 50 10.65 10.31 14.88
C THR A 50 10.44 11.03 13.53
N ASN A 51 9.53 12.00 13.53
CA ASN A 51 9.36 12.95 12.42
C ASN A 51 10.61 13.77 12.09
N THR A 52 11.56 13.88 13.02
CA THR A 52 12.87 14.55 12.82
C THR A 52 13.99 13.59 12.43
N SER A 53 13.68 12.34 12.09
CA SER A 53 14.65 11.30 11.74
C SER A 53 15.59 10.88 12.89
N MET A 54 15.16 11.04 14.14
CA MET A 54 15.87 10.51 15.31
C MET A 54 15.35 9.10 15.63
N PRO A 55 16.18 8.16 16.08
CA PRO A 55 15.71 6.86 16.55
C PRO A 55 14.63 7.01 17.62
N ALA A 56 13.58 6.19 17.54
CA ALA A 56 12.52 6.12 18.54
C ALA A 56 12.19 4.65 18.84
N PRO A 57 11.77 4.32 20.07
CA PRO A 57 11.38 2.95 20.38
C PRO A 57 10.02 2.62 19.72
N GLY A 58 9.97 1.53 18.95
CA GLY A 58 8.71 0.83 18.67
C GLY A 58 8.27 -0.06 19.85
N GLU A 59 7.24 -0.87 19.63
CA GLU A 59 6.70 -1.75 20.67
C GLU A 59 7.58 -2.98 20.90
N PRO A 60 8.13 -3.20 22.11
CA PRO A 60 8.95 -4.38 22.38
C PRO A 60 8.19 -5.68 22.08
N GLY A 61 8.82 -6.57 21.31
CA GLY A 61 8.23 -7.84 20.90
C GLY A 61 7.26 -7.76 19.71
N ALA A 62 6.91 -6.56 19.24
CA ALA A 62 6.08 -6.41 18.06
C ALA A 62 6.84 -6.78 16.78
N LYS A 63 6.10 -7.28 15.79
CA LYS A 63 6.62 -7.59 14.46
C LYS A 63 5.55 -7.33 13.42
N GLY A 64 5.94 -6.79 12.27
CA GLY A 64 5.09 -6.72 11.09
C GLY A 64 5.66 -7.51 9.93
N ARG A 65 4.79 -8.13 9.13
CA ARG A 65 5.11 -8.63 7.79
C ARG A 65 4.22 -7.93 6.80
N PHE A 66 4.84 -7.22 5.87
CA PHE A 66 4.16 -6.44 4.86
C PHE A 66 4.45 -7.04 3.51
N ARG A 67 3.40 -7.50 2.84
CA ARG A 67 3.49 -8.06 1.49
C ARG A 67 2.71 -7.18 0.53
N TYR A 68 3.36 -6.80 -0.57
CA TYR A 68 2.78 -5.95 -1.59
C TYR A 68 2.95 -6.55 -2.97
N GLY A 69 1.95 -6.33 -3.81
CA GLY A 69 1.99 -6.61 -5.25
C GLY A 69 1.51 -5.38 -5.99
N ILE A 70 2.29 -4.90 -6.95
CA ILE A 70 2.04 -3.65 -7.68
C ILE A 70 1.78 -3.95 -9.15
N ASN A 71 0.73 -3.34 -9.69
CA ASN A 71 0.47 -3.20 -11.12
C ASN A 71 0.54 -1.71 -11.49
N VAL A 72 1.58 -1.33 -12.24
CA VAL A 72 1.91 0.04 -12.62
C VAL A 72 0.89 0.58 -13.61
N ALA A 73 0.51 -0.20 -14.63
CA ALA A 73 -0.43 0.26 -15.65
C ALA A 73 -1.80 0.62 -15.05
N SER A 74 -2.31 -0.19 -14.11
CA SER A 74 -3.60 0.05 -13.46
C SER A 74 -3.50 0.92 -12.19
N GLN A 75 -2.29 1.33 -11.79
CA GLN A 75 -2.03 2.00 -10.50
C GLN A 75 -2.65 1.27 -9.31
N THR A 76 -2.58 -0.07 -9.31
CA THR A 76 -3.13 -0.92 -8.25
C THR A 76 -2.02 -1.50 -7.39
N ILE A 77 -2.17 -1.37 -6.07
CA ILE A 77 -1.35 -2.05 -5.08
C ILE A 77 -2.22 -2.99 -4.24
N CYS A 78 -1.95 -4.28 -4.32
CA CYS A 78 -2.52 -5.27 -3.43
C CYS A 78 -1.59 -5.49 -2.24
N TYR A 79 -2.16 -5.64 -1.05
CA TYR A 79 -1.42 -5.74 0.20
C TYR A 79 -1.93 -6.91 1.03
N HIS A 80 -1.04 -7.56 1.76
CA HIS A 80 -1.34 -8.42 2.90
C HIS A 80 -0.39 -8.07 4.03
N ILE A 81 -0.98 -7.50 5.08
CA ILE A 81 -0.27 -6.94 6.21
C ILE A 81 -0.66 -7.73 7.44
N GLU A 82 0.33 -8.24 8.14
CA GLU A 82 0.19 -9.05 9.34
C GLU A 82 1.03 -8.39 10.44
N LEU A 83 0.43 -8.17 11.61
CA LEU A 83 1.09 -7.62 12.78
C LEU A 83 0.95 -8.59 13.95
N TRP A 84 2.02 -8.79 14.71
CA TRP A 84 2.06 -9.59 15.92
C TRP A 84 2.56 -8.75 17.08
N GLY A 85 1.98 -8.94 18.27
CA GLY A 85 2.40 -8.24 19.49
C GLY A 85 2.18 -6.73 19.47
N VAL A 86 1.22 -6.25 18.66
CA VAL A 86 0.85 -4.84 18.56
C VAL A 86 -0.35 -4.58 19.46
N THR A 87 -0.19 -3.73 20.47
CA THR A 87 -1.21 -3.47 21.49
C THR A 87 -1.86 -2.10 21.34
N GLY A 88 -3.06 -1.96 21.91
CA GLY A 88 -3.80 -0.69 21.94
C GLY A 88 -4.35 -0.20 20.58
N ASP A 89 -5.04 0.93 20.64
CA ASP A 89 -5.74 1.50 19.49
C ASP A 89 -4.76 2.13 18.49
N TYR A 90 -5.14 2.10 17.22
CA TYR A 90 -4.46 2.85 16.16
C TYR A 90 -4.62 4.36 16.37
N GLN A 91 -3.57 5.11 16.04
CA GLN A 91 -3.60 6.57 15.98
C GLN A 91 -2.67 7.08 14.88
N SER A 92 -3.14 8.02 14.07
CA SER A 92 -2.34 8.68 13.04
C SER A 92 -2.96 10.01 12.66
N PRO A 93 -2.16 11.01 12.23
CA PRO A 93 -2.66 12.19 11.54
C PRO A 93 -3.25 11.86 10.15
N ALA A 94 -2.84 10.76 9.53
CA ALA A 94 -3.40 10.27 8.28
C ALA A 94 -4.75 9.57 8.51
N ARG A 95 -5.46 9.27 7.42
CA ARG A 95 -6.77 8.59 7.44
C ARG A 95 -6.76 7.25 8.17
N THR A 96 -5.63 6.54 8.09
CA THR A 96 -5.36 5.31 8.81
C THR A 96 -3.97 5.41 9.42
N ALA A 97 -3.55 4.39 10.15
CA ALA A 97 -2.30 4.34 10.89
C ALA A 97 -1.36 3.27 10.35
N THR A 98 -1.48 2.92 9.08
CA THR A 98 -0.63 1.92 8.41
C THR A 98 -0.32 2.43 7.01
N HIS A 99 0.95 2.59 6.69
CA HIS A 99 1.34 3.41 5.54
C HIS A 99 2.47 2.81 4.70
N ILE A 100 2.64 3.37 3.50
CA ILE A 100 3.94 3.48 2.84
C ILE A 100 4.31 4.97 2.81
N HIS A 101 5.54 5.27 3.21
CA HIS A 101 6.17 6.59 3.18
C HIS A 101 7.31 6.64 2.17
N GLU A 102 7.61 7.84 1.67
CA GLU A 102 8.76 8.10 0.79
C GLU A 102 9.91 8.74 1.59
N ALA A 103 10.87 7.91 2.03
CA ALA A 103 12.17 8.35 2.52
C ALA A 103 13.21 7.21 2.50
N MET A 104 14.49 7.59 2.48
CA MET A 104 15.61 6.67 2.67
C MET A 104 15.59 6.01 4.05
N LYS A 105 16.33 4.90 4.19
CA LYS A 105 16.53 4.20 5.46
C LYS A 105 16.99 5.16 6.56
N GLY A 106 16.31 5.10 7.72
CA GLY A 106 16.60 5.94 8.88
C GLY A 106 16.12 7.39 8.76
N LYS A 107 15.40 7.77 7.69
CA LYS A 107 14.83 9.11 7.52
C LYS A 107 13.31 9.10 7.61
N SER A 108 12.76 10.19 8.14
CA SER A 108 11.32 10.46 8.08
C SER A 108 10.96 11.06 6.72
N GLY A 109 9.72 10.85 6.29
CA GLY A 109 9.18 11.39 5.05
C GLY A 109 7.65 11.33 5.05
N PRO A 110 6.99 11.96 4.08
CA PRO A 110 5.53 12.00 4.02
C PRO A 110 4.93 10.62 3.70
N PRO A 111 3.75 10.28 4.24
CA PRO A 111 3.02 9.12 3.78
C PRO A 111 2.59 9.35 2.33
N ARG A 112 2.61 8.29 1.53
CA ARG A 112 2.15 8.30 0.13
C ARG A 112 0.93 7.41 -0.07
N ILE A 113 0.82 6.34 0.71
CA ILE A 113 -0.32 5.41 0.68
C ILE A 113 -0.75 5.15 2.12
N ALA A 114 -2.05 5.27 2.39
CA ALA A 114 -2.67 4.90 3.65
C ALA A 114 -3.52 3.64 3.45
N PHE A 115 -3.19 2.56 4.16
CA PHE A 115 -3.87 1.27 4.06
C PHE A 115 -4.88 1.10 5.20
N PRO A 116 -6.00 0.37 5.00
CA PRO A 116 -6.83 -0.07 6.09
C PRO A 116 -6.01 -0.73 7.20
N ASN A 117 -6.20 -0.27 8.44
CA ASN A 117 -5.46 -0.79 9.58
C ASN A 117 -5.72 -2.29 9.77
N PRO A 118 -4.69 -3.10 10.07
CA PRO A 118 -4.89 -4.50 10.43
C PRO A 118 -5.85 -4.66 11.61
N VAL A 119 -6.85 -5.54 11.46
CA VAL A 119 -7.85 -5.82 12.50
C VAL A 119 -7.56 -7.18 13.13
N GLY A 120 -7.77 -7.29 14.43
CA GLY A 120 -7.54 -8.49 15.23
C GLY A 120 -7.39 -8.14 16.70
N ASP A 121 -6.72 -9.01 17.45
CA ASP A 121 -6.41 -8.79 18.86
C ASP A 121 -4.95 -8.31 19.05
N GLU A 122 -4.49 -8.28 20.29
CA GLU A 122 -3.12 -7.86 20.62
C GLU A 122 -2.05 -8.89 20.23
N ARG A 123 -2.43 -10.17 20.06
CA ARG A 123 -1.51 -11.22 19.62
C ARG A 123 -1.32 -11.16 18.11
N TYR A 124 -2.39 -10.91 17.35
CA TYR A 124 -2.36 -10.94 15.90
C TYR A 124 -3.43 -10.04 15.26
N ARG A 125 -2.99 -9.19 14.32
CA ARG A 125 -3.85 -8.34 13.48
C ARG A 125 -3.53 -8.55 12.00
N LYS A 126 -4.54 -8.49 11.15
CA LYS A 126 -4.37 -8.65 9.70
C LYS A 126 -5.18 -7.63 8.88
N SER A 127 -4.61 -7.19 7.76
CA SER A 127 -5.29 -6.42 6.72
C SER A 127 -4.97 -7.00 5.36
N ARG A 128 -5.97 -7.18 4.50
CA ARG A 128 -5.72 -7.61 3.12
C ARG A 128 -6.72 -6.96 2.16
N GLY A 129 -6.23 -6.53 1.01
CA GLY A 129 -7.05 -5.98 -0.06
C GLY A 129 -6.20 -5.41 -1.18
N CYS A 130 -6.80 -4.59 -2.03
CA CYS A 130 -6.09 -3.80 -3.03
C CYS A 130 -6.60 -2.35 -3.00
N LEU A 131 -5.70 -1.42 -3.27
CA LEU A 131 -6.01 -0.01 -3.48
C LEU A 131 -5.65 0.35 -4.92
N THR A 132 -6.49 1.14 -5.57
CA THR A 132 -6.21 1.72 -6.88
C THR A 132 -6.14 3.23 -6.74
N GLY A 133 -5.15 3.84 -7.41
CA GLY A 133 -5.00 5.29 -7.43
C GLY A 133 -6.22 6.01 -8.05
N PRO A 134 -6.38 7.33 -7.83
CA PRO A 134 -5.45 8.21 -7.12
C PRO A 134 -5.43 7.96 -5.60
N PHE A 135 -4.24 8.06 -4.99
CA PHE A 135 -4.05 7.82 -3.57
C PHE A 135 -4.32 9.09 -2.75
N LYS A 136 -4.82 8.91 -1.54
CA LYS A 136 -5.05 9.98 -0.56
C LYS A 136 -4.64 9.49 0.81
N THR A 137 -3.94 10.34 1.54
CA THR A 137 -3.43 10.04 2.88
C THR A 137 -4.19 10.81 3.95
N GLY A 138 -4.79 11.94 3.62
CA GLY A 138 -5.39 12.89 4.56
C GLY A 138 -4.38 13.82 5.24
N VAL A 139 -3.07 13.61 5.05
CA VAL A 139 -2.03 14.51 5.55
C VAL A 139 -1.76 15.57 4.50
N LEU A 140 -1.78 16.84 4.90
CA LEU A 140 -1.47 17.95 4.01
C LEU A 140 -0.01 18.41 4.20
N ALA A 141 0.69 18.60 3.09
CA ALA A 141 1.97 19.30 3.03
C ALA A 141 1.80 20.51 2.09
N ASN A 142 2.07 21.72 2.60
CA ASN A 142 1.87 22.98 1.86
C ASN A 142 0.48 23.08 1.20
N GLY A 143 -0.58 22.64 1.92
CA GLY A 143 -1.97 22.67 1.45
C GLY A 143 -2.37 21.56 0.48
N THR A 144 -1.48 20.62 0.14
CA THR A 144 -1.77 19.50 -0.78
C THR A 144 -1.67 18.15 -0.06
N ASP A 145 -2.56 17.20 -0.36
CA ASP A 145 -2.50 15.86 0.24
C ASP A 145 -1.20 15.17 -0.15
N THR A 146 -0.51 14.54 0.81
CA THR A 146 0.79 13.91 0.54
C THR A 146 0.69 12.68 -0.38
N GLY A 147 -0.50 12.11 -0.59
CA GLY A 147 -0.76 11.09 -1.60
C GLY A 147 -1.08 11.64 -2.99
N ASP A 148 -1.33 12.94 -3.13
CA ASP A 148 -1.74 13.52 -4.41
C ASP A 148 -0.64 13.45 -5.46
N GLY A 149 -1.01 13.00 -6.66
CA GLY A 149 -0.10 12.78 -7.77
C GLY A 149 0.94 11.68 -7.53
N PHE A 150 0.87 10.94 -6.42
CA PHE A 150 1.73 9.79 -6.20
C PHE A 150 1.38 8.66 -7.17
N ILE A 151 2.41 8.09 -7.78
CA ILE A 151 2.29 6.97 -8.73
C ILE A 151 3.15 5.79 -8.28
N LEU A 152 2.63 4.58 -8.43
CA LEU A 152 3.28 3.35 -7.96
C LEU A 152 4.60 3.06 -8.68
N ASN A 153 4.80 3.60 -9.89
CA ASN A 153 6.06 3.45 -10.62
C ASN A 153 7.27 3.97 -9.82
N LYS A 154 7.08 4.94 -8.92
CA LYS A 154 8.16 5.43 -8.05
C LYS A 154 8.68 4.33 -7.11
N ILE A 155 7.79 3.51 -6.55
CA ILE A 155 8.14 2.38 -5.68
C ILE A 155 8.89 1.32 -6.49
N VAL A 156 8.39 0.99 -7.69
CA VAL A 156 9.01 0.00 -8.56
C VAL A 156 10.41 0.43 -9.01
N ALA A 157 10.57 1.70 -9.40
CA ALA A 157 11.84 2.24 -9.88
C ALA A 157 12.90 2.34 -8.77
N ASN A 158 12.52 2.73 -7.55
CA ASN A 158 13.46 2.84 -6.45
C ASN A 158 12.81 2.47 -5.10
N PRO A 159 12.66 1.18 -4.78
CA PRO A 159 11.99 0.77 -3.55
C PRO A 159 12.78 1.16 -2.29
N SER A 160 14.10 1.35 -2.40
CA SER A 160 14.95 1.67 -1.26
C SER A 160 14.70 3.04 -0.64
N ILE A 161 13.96 3.91 -1.32
CA ILE A 161 13.49 5.21 -0.79
C ILE A 161 12.06 5.14 -0.24
N PHE A 162 11.51 3.94 0.00
CA PHE A 162 10.21 3.75 0.61
C PHE A 162 10.30 2.87 1.85
N PHE A 163 9.47 3.17 2.85
CA PHE A 163 9.31 2.35 4.04
C PHE A 163 7.84 2.18 4.39
N THR A 164 7.53 1.14 5.15
CA THR A 164 6.20 0.93 5.72
C THR A 164 6.28 0.95 7.25
N ASP A 165 5.17 1.36 7.85
CA ASP A 165 4.98 1.37 9.29
C ASP A 165 3.50 1.14 9.65
N SER A 166 3.30 0.92 10.94
CA SER A 166 2.01 1.08 11.59
C SER A 166 2.20 1.91 12.87
N HIS A 167 1.13 2.53 13.38
CA HIS A 167 1.19 3.38 14.57
C HIS A 167 0.05 3.05 15.55
N THR A 168 0.33 3.13 16.84
CA THR A 168 -0.68 3.02 17.89
C THR A 168 -0.61 4.24 18.81
N LYS A 169 -1.64 4.45 19.64
CA LYS A 169 -1.66 5.54 20.62
C LYS A 169 -0.42 5.54 21.54
N LYS A 170 0.09 4.34 21.87
CA LYS A 170 1.27 4.18 22.73
C LYS A 170 2.59 4.41 21.99
N TYR A 171 2.60 4.18 20.68
CA TYR A 171 3.78 4.29 19.82
C TYR A 171 3.47 5.16 18.60
N VAL A 172 3.24 6.45 18.86
CA VAL A 172 2.87 7.44 17.85
C VAL A 172 3.95 7.58 16.75
N PRO A 173 5.27 7.59 17.04
CA PRO A 173 6.29 7.59 15.98
C PRO A 173 6.25 6.35 15.08
N GLY A 174 5.69 5.24 15.57
CA GLY A 174 5.58 3.97 14.88
C GLY A 174 5.67 2.81 15.86
N VAL A 175 4.80 1.81 15.71
CA VAL A 175 4.85 0.56 16.48
C VAL A 175 5.89 -0.40 15.91
N VAL A 176 6.00 -0.44 14.58
CA VAL A 176 7.00 -1.17 13.80
C VAL A 176 7.31 -0.38 12.54
N ARG A 177 8.52 -0.54 12.01
CA ARG A 177 8.94 0.06 10.73
C ARG A 177 9.79 -0.90 9.92
N GLY A 178 9.65 -0.88 8.59
CA GLY A 178 10.46 -1.69 7.68
C GLY A 178 10.75 -0.95 6.38
N GLN A 179 12.03 -0.92 5.95
CA GLN A 179 12.41 -0.35 4.66
C GLN A 179 12.09 -1.32 3.52
N LEU A 180 11.47 -0.83 2.45
CA LEU A 180 11.34 -1.60 1.21
C LEU A 180 12.72 -1.81 0.59
N SER A 181 12.91 -2.98 -0.01
CA SER A 181 14.15 -3.36 -0.69
C SER A 181 13.83 -3.82 -2.10
N LYS A 182 14.82 -4.30 -2.85
CA LYS A 182 14.63 -4.75 -4.23
C LYS A 182 13.50 -5.79 -4.28
N GLY A 183 12.42 -5.43 -4.97
CA GLY A 183 11.29 -6.34 -5.18
C GLY A 183 11.69 -7.50 -6.08
N ARG A 184 10.91 -8.59 -6.02
CA ARG A 184 11.00 -9.64 -7.04
C ARG A 184 10.17 -9.21 -8.23
N GLY A 185 10.85 -8.96 -9.36
CA GLY A 185 10.18 -8.80 -10.65
C GLY A 185 9.67 -10.16 -11.12
N CYS A 186 8.47 -10.19 -11.68
CA CYS A 186 7.92 -11.35 -12.36
C CYS A 186 8.36 -11.36 -13.83
#